data_AF-I1XN82-F1
#
_entry.id   AF-I1XN82-F1
#
_cell.length_a   1.000
_cell.length_b   1.000
_cell.length_c   1.000
_cell.angle_alpha   90.00
_cell.angle_beta   90.00
_cell.angle_gamma   90.00
#
_symmetry.space_group_name_H-M   'P 1'
#
loop_
_entity.id
_entity.type
_entity.pdbx_description
1 polymer ?
#
loop_
_entity_poly.entity_id
_entity_poly.type
_entity_poly.pdbx_seq_one_letter_code
_entity_poly.pdbx_strand_id
1 'polypeptide(L)'
;MLELLTDAQVVTVLVTTLVVGLVVVFHYEVIQQLNRWCPTHPSKTAKHRHRPIILATMFALLFAHIIEIWLFGVAFWGLLSQTGYGAISGYDHISLLDSVYFSAATYTTVGWGDLAATGHI
;
A
#
# COMPACT_ATOMS: atom_id res chain seq x y z
N MET A 1 -18.03 29.80 -2.50
CA MET A 1 -17.69 28.57 -3.25
C MET A 1 -16.19 28.40 -3.53
N LEU A 2 -15.35 29.42 -3.26
CA LEU A 2 -13.88 29.37 -3.47
C LEU A 2 -13.05 29.41 -2.17
N GLU A 3 -13.69 29.28 -1.00
CA GLU A 3 -13.04 29.24 0.33
C GLU A 3 -13.07 27.84 0.98
N LEU A 4 -13.42 26.80 0.22
CA LEU A 4 -13.92 25.52 0.78
C LEU A 4 -13.00 24.31 0.63
N LEU A 5 -11.73 24.52 0.30
CA LEU A 5 -10.69 23.52 0.50
C LEU A 5 -9.79 24.03 1.62
N THR A 6 -9.96 23.52 2.84
CA THR A 6 -8.99 23.77 3.91
C THR A 6 -7.63 23.26 3.46
N ASP A 7 -6.53 23.94 3.85
CA ASP A 7 -5.16 23.50 3.56
C ASP A 7 -4.96 22.00 3.85
N ALA A 8 -5.67 21.52 4.87
CA ALA A 8 -5.68 20.13 5.27
C ALA A 8 -6.18 19.16 4.17
N GLN A 9 -7.31 19.46 3.53
CA GLN A 9 -7.89 18.60 2.49
C GLN A 9 -6.99 18.52 1.25
N VAL A 10 -6.41 19.66 0.85
CA VAL A 10 -5.51 19.72 -0.31
C VAL A 10 -4.26 18.88 -0.06
N VAL A 11 -3.70 18.98 1.14
CA VAL A 11 -2.53 18.20 1.56
C VAL A 11 -2.87 16.70 1.62
N THR A 12 -4.00 16.28 2.18
CA THR A 12 -4.41 14.87 2.14
C THR A 12 -4.50 14.35 0.70
N VAL A 13 -5.15 15.09 -0.19
CA VAL A 13 -5.26 14.70 -1.61
C VAL A 13 -3.89 14.61 -2.29
N LEU A 14 -3.00 15.57 -2.03
CA LEU A 14 -1.64 15.57 -2.58
C LEU A 14 -0.83 14.38 -2.06
N VAL A 15 -0.86 14.10 -0.76
CA VAL A 15 -0.16 12.97 -0.15
C VAL A 15 -0.69 11.67 -0.71
N THR A 16 -2.02 11.48 -0.76
CA THR A 16 -2.62 10.26 -1.32
C THR A 16 -2.26 10.10 -2.80
N THR A 17 -2.32 11.17 -3.60
CA THR A 17 -1.96 11.11 -5.03
C THR A 17 -0.49 10.73 -5.22
N LEU A 18 0.40 11.31 -4.42
CA LEU A 18 1.84 11.02 -4.47
C LEU A 18 2.10 9.55 -4.08
N VAL A 19 1.54 9.09 -2.97
CA VAL A 19 1.72 7.72 -2.47
C VAL A 19 1.16 6.70 -3.44
N VAL A 20 -0.04 6.94 -3.99
CA VAL A 20 -0.64 6.08 -5.03
C VAL A 20 0.26 6.04 -6.26
N GLY A 21 0.75 7.19 -6.74
CA GLY A 21 1.66 7.24 -7.89
C GLY A 21 2.95 6.46 -7.64
N LEU A 22 3.54 6.61 -6.46
CA LEU A 22 4.76 5.90 -6.06
C LEU A 22 4.53 4.39 -5.99
N VAL A 23 3.43 3.95 -5.37
CA VAL A 23 3.04 2.54 -5.28
C VAL A 23 2.81 1.94 -6.66
N VAL A 24 2.10 2.62 -7.56
CA VAL A 24 1.85 2.13 -8.93
C VAL A 24 3.16 1.96 -9.70
N VAL A 25 4.06 2.95 -9.64
CA VAL A 25 5.37 2.85 -10.30
C VAL A 25 6.19 1.71 -9.69
N PHE A 26 6.22 1.61 -8.37
CA PHE A 26 6.93 0.53 -7.66
C PHE A 26 6.41 -0.86 -8.06
N HIS A 27 5.09 -1.05 -8.05
CA HIS A 27 4.45 -2.30 -8.42
C HIS A 27 4.77 -2.69 -9.86
N TYR A 28 4.68 -1.71 -10.77
CA TYR A 28 5.01 -1.89 -12.18
C TYR A 28 6.48 -2.32 -12.36
N GLU A 29 7.42 -1.66 -11.68
CA GLU A 29 8.84 -2.02 -11.74
C GLU A 29 9.11 -3.42 -11.21
N VAL A 30 8.41 -3.87 -10.16
CA VAL A 30 8.53 -5.25 -9.67
C VAL A 30 8.03 -6.25 -10.71
N ILE A 31 6.86 -6.02 -11.31
CA ILE A 31 6.33 -6.89 -12.37
C ILE A 31 7.30 -6.93 -13.56
N GLN A 32 7.83 -5.77 -13.96
CA GLN A 32 8.74 -5.67 -15.09
C GLN A 32 10.07 -6.41 -14.81
N GLN A 33 10.59 -6.33 -13.59
CA GLN A 33 11.76 -7.10 -13.16
C GLN A 33 11.46 -8.61 -13.16
N LEU A 34 10.31 -9.04 -12.65
CA LEU A 34 9.89 -10.44 -12.67
C LEU A 34 9.74 -10.98 -14.10
N ASN A 35 9.18 -10.18 -15.01
CA ASN A 35 9.03 -10.53 -16.41
C ASN A 35 10.39 -10.69 -17.11
N ARG A 36 11.36 -9.80 -16.82
CA ARG A 36 12.73 -9.94 -17.31
C ARG A 36 13.46 -11.15 -16.71
N TRP A 37 13.17 -11.47 -15.45
CA TRP A 37 13.79 -12.60 -14.75
C TRP A 37 13.28 -13.96 -15.21
N CYS A 38 12.05 -14.03 -15.75
CA CYS A 38 11.46 -15.24 -16.28
C CYS A 38 11.79 -15.37 -17.79
N PRO A 39 12.83 -16.11 -18.19
CA PRO A 39 13.24 -16.15 -19.59
C PRO A 39 12.17 -16.89 -20.39
N THR A 40 11.69 -16.25 -21.47
CA THR A 40 10.67 -16.74 -22.40
C THR A 40 11.17 -17.90 -23.27
N HIS A 41 11.97 -18.82 -22.73
CA HIS A 41 12.41 -20.01 -23.45
C HIS A 41 11.63 -21.22 -22.93
N PRO A 42 10.49 -21.56 -23.55
CA PRO A 42 9.82 -22.84 -23.32
C PRO A 42 10.70 -23.92 -23.96
N SER A 43 11.74 -24.35 -23.24
CA SER A 43 12.37 -25.62 -23.55
C SER A 43 11.32 -26.70 -23.30
N LYS A 44 10.87 -27.33 -24.39
CA LYS A 44 9.74 -28.28 -24.47
C LYS A 44 9.89 -29.51 -23.54
N THR A 45 11.00 -29.66 -22.85
CA THR A 45 11.33 -30.75 -21.92
C THR A 45 11.04 -30.45 -20.44
N ALA A 46 10.65 -29.22 -20.07
CA ALA A 46 10.68 -28.77 -18.69
C ALA A 46 9.32 -28.72 -17.97
N LYS A 47 8.45 -29.73 -18.13
CA LYS A 47 7.12 -29.78 -17.49
C LYS A 47 7.16 -29.68 -15.95
N HIS A 48 8.32 -29.92 -15.33
CA HIS A 48 8.52 -29.86 -13.87
C HIS A 48 9.20 -28.58 -13.34
N ARG A 49 9.87 -27.78 -14.19
CA ARG A 49 10.57 -26.54 -13.74
C ARG A 49 9.67 -25.31 -13.60
N HIS A 50 8.42 -25.37 -14.07
CA HIS A 50 7.49 -24.24 -13.97
C HIS A 50 6.97 -24.00 -12.54
N ARG A 51 6.84 -25.05 -11.71
CA ARG A 51 6.33 -24.94 -10.33
C ARG A 51 7.16 -24.01 -9.42
N PRO A 52 8.49 -24.16 -9.31
CA PRO A 52 9.28 -23.28 -8.44
C PRO A 52 9.32 -21.83 -8.94
N ILE A 53 9.29 -21.60 -10.27
CA ILE A 53 9.29 -20.26 -10.86
C ILE A 53 8.00 -19.51 -10.51
N ILE A 54 6.84 -20.18 -10.67
CA ILE A 54 5.54 -19.61 -10.32
C ILE A 54 5.50 -19.29 -8.82
N LEU A 55 5.95 -20.22 -7.97
CA LEU A 55 5.98 -20.02 -6.52
C LEU A 55 6.87 -18.82 -6.13
N ALA A 56 8.07 -18.72 -6.71
CA ALA A 56 8.97 -17.58 -6.49
C ALA A 56 8.35 -16.26 -6.94
N THR A 57 7.64 -16.26 -8.08
CA THR A 57 6.91 -15.09 -8.59
C THR A 57 5.80 -14.67 -7.63
N MET A 58 5.03 -15.63 -7.11
CA MET A 58 3.97 -15.36 -6.12
C MET A 58 4.53 -14.74 -4.85
N PHE A 59 5.62 -15.29 -4.30
CA PHE A 59 6.27 -14.71 -3.12
C PHE A 59 6.82 -13.31 -3.40
N ALA A 60 7.50 -13.09 -4.53
CA ALA A 60 8.03 -11.78 -4.88
C ALA A 60 6.92 -10.71 -4.99
N LEU A 61 5.80 -11.04 -5.63
CA LEU A 61 4.64 -10.16 -5.68
C LEU A 61 4.06 -9.93 -4.28
N LEU A 62 3.91 -10.96 -3.46
CA LEU A 62 3.42 -10.79 -2.10
C LEU A 62 4.31 -9.84 -1.28
N PHE A 63 5.63 -9.96 -1.37
CA PHE A 63 6.57 -9.05 -0.72
C PHE A 63 6.44 -7.61 -1.24
N ALA A 64 6.18 -7.42 -2.53
CA ALA A 64 5.92 -6.08 -3.09
C ALA A 64 4.66 -5.46 -2.47
N HIS A 65 3.56 -6.21 -2.36
CA HIS A 65 2.34 -5.71 -1.71
C HIS A 65 2.58 -5.37 -0.23
N ILE A 66 3.41 -6.14 0.49
CA ILE A 66 3.79 -5.79 1.87
C ILE A 66 4.48 -4.43 1.89
N ILE A 67 5.43 -4.16 1.00
CA ILE A 67 6.12 -2.86 0.94
C ILE A 67 5.12 -1.73 0.64
N GLU A 68 4.16 -1.95 -0.26
CA GLU A 68 3.11 -0.98 -0.58
C GLU A 68 2.20 -0.69 0.61
N ILE A 69 1.80 -1.71 1.36
CA ILE A 69 1.03 -1.56 2.61
C ILE A 69 1.79 -0.68 3.61
N TRP A 70 3.10 -0.87 3.73
CA TRP A 70 3.95 -0.05 4.60
C TRP A 70 4.04 1.40 4.12
N LEU A 71 4.12 1.65 2.82
CA LEU A 71 4.12 3.01 2.26
C LEU A 71 2.83 3.75 2.63
N PHE A 72 1.67 3.11 2.49
CA PHE A 72 0.39 3.68 2.95
C PHE A 72 0.35 3.85 4.47
N GLY A 73 0.85 2.88 5.24
CA GLY A 73 0.89 2.96 6.71
C GLY A 73 1.74 4.14 7.22
N VAL A 74 2.90 4.39 6.62
CA VAL A 74 3.75 5.55 6.95
C VAL A 74 3.07 6.85 6.53
N ALA A 75 2.38 6.88 5.38
CA ALA A 75 1.64 8.05 4.94
C ALA A 75 0.50 8.41 5.92
N PHE A 76 -0.26 7.41 6.38
CA PHE A 76 -1.29 7.61 7.41
C PHE A 76 -0.68 8.12 8.72
N TRP A 77 0.41 7.51 9.18
CA TRP A 77 1.09 7.97 10.40
C TRP A 77 1.57 9.42 10.28
N GLY A 78 2.12 9.80 9.13
CA GLY A 78 2.53 11.18 8.83
C GLY A 78 1.36 12.16 8.85
N LEU A 79 0.23 11.81 8.23
CA LEU A 79 -0.99 12.64 8.23
C LEU A 79 -1.60 12.78 9.63
N LEU A 80 -1.62 11.69 10.41
CA LEU A 80 -2.16 11.66 11.78
C LEU A 80 -1.29 12.41 12.79
N SER A 81 0.01 12.57 12.51
CA SER A 81 0.91 13.35 13.38
C SER A 81 0.59 14.85 13.41
N GLN A 82 -0.19 15.34 12.44
CA GLN A 82 -0.60 16.73 12.38
C GLN A 82 -2.07 16.89 12.80
N THR A 83 -2.33 17.83 13.70
CA THR A 83 -3.68 18.16 14.16
C THR A 83 -4.46 18.87 13.04
N GLY A 84 -5.60 18.32 12.58
CA GLY A 84 -6.55 19.01 11.70
C GLY A 84 -6.98 18.30 10.41
N TYR A 85 -6.37 17.16 10.07
CA TYR A 85 -6.69 16.40 8.84
C TYR A 85 -7.79 15.35 9.06
N GLY A 86 -7.63 14.53 10.10
CA GLY A 86 -8.56 13.50 10.55
C GLY A 86 -7.94 12.69 11.67
N ALA A 87 -8.67 11.68 12.17
CA ALA A 87 -8.22 10.81 13.24
C ALA A 87 -8.64 9.36 12.96
N ILE A 88 -7.79 8.40 13.32
CA ILE A 88 -8.22 7.01 13.42
C ILE A 88 -8.78 6.82 14.84
N SER A 89 -10.08 6.54 14.95
CA SER A 89 -10.72 6.24 16.23
C SER A 89 -10.64 4.74 16.52
N GLY A 90 -10.20 4.38 17.72
CA GLY A 90 -10.18 2.98 18.20
C GLY A 90 -9.28 2.78 19.42
N TYR A 91 -8.11 3.42 19.45
CA TYR A 91 -7.16 3.40 20.57
C TYR A 91 -6.80 4.81 21.05
N ASP A 92 -6.45 4.96 22.34
CA ASP A 92 -6.06 6.25 22.93
C ASP A 92 -4.73 6.80 22.39
N HIS A 93 -3.83 5.92 21.96
CA HIS A 93 -2.56 6.26 21.33
C HIS A 93 -2.32 5.39 20.10
N ILE A 94 -2.17 6.03 18.94
CA ILE A 94 -1.94 5.33 17.67
C ILE A 94 -0.45 5.29 17.40
N SER A 95 0.10 4.09 17.40
CA SER A 95 1.49 3.88 17.01
C SER A 95 1.63 3.78 15.48
N LEU A 96 2.87 3.82 15.00
CA LEU A 96 3.18 3.54 13.59
C LEU A 96 2.68 2.16 13.16
N LEU A 97 2.78 1.16 14.04
CA LEU A 97 2.36 -0.20 13.73
C LEU A 97 0.83 -0.33 13.63
N ASP A 98 0.09 0.44 14.43
CA ASP A 98 -1.38 0.48 14.32
C ASP A 98 -1.83 1.13 13.00
N SER A 99 -1.07 2.13 12.53
CA SER A 99 -1.29 2.75 11.21
C SER A 99 -0.99 1.79 10.06
N VAL A 100 0.08 0.99 10.18
CA VAL A 100 0.40 -0.08 9.21
C VAL A 100 -0.65 -1.19 9.25
N TYR A 101 -1.15 -1.56 10.43
CA TYR A 101 -2.22 -2.53 10.58
C TYR A 101 -3.53 -2.04 9.95
N PHE A 102 -3.92 -0.78 10.18
CA PHE A 102 -5.06 -0.16 9.52
C PHE A 102 -4.92 -0.15 7.99
N SER A 103 -3.73 0.23 7.49
CA SER A 103 -3.38 0.15 6.07
C SER A 103 -3.53 -1.28 5.54
N ALA A 104 -2.98 -2.28 6.23
CA ALA A 104 -3.04 -3.67 5.83
C ALA A 104 -4.49 -4.17 5.76
N ALA A 105 -5.29 -3.91 6.78
CA ALA A 105 -6.69 -4.30 6.85
C ALA A 105 -7.53 -3.66 5.74
N THR A 106 -7.25 -2.41 5.40
CA THR A 106 -7.95 -1.67 4.32
C THR A 106 -7.50 -2.12 2.93
N TYR A 107 -6.18 -2.19 2.70
CA TYR A 107 -5.58 -2.58 1.42
C TYR A 107 -5.97 -4.00 1.02
N THR A 108 -6.01 -4.93 1.99
CA THR A 108 -6.43 -6.32 1.76
C THR A 108 -7.94 -6.52 1.78
N THR A 109 -8.72 -5.45 1.96
CA THR A 109 -10.19 -5.45 2.05
C THR A 109 -10.76 -6.31 3.19
N VAL A 110 -9.97 -6.55 4.23
CA VAL A 110 -10.39 -7.33 5.42
C VAL A 110 -11.28 -6.51 6.34
N GLY A 111 -10.86 -5.29 6.71
CA GLY A 111 -11.65 -4.34 7.50
C GLY A 111 -12.21 -4.90 8.82
N TRP A 112 -11.36 -5.27 9.78
CA TRP A 112 -11.76 -5.86 11.07
C TRP A 112 -12.72 -5.00 11.90
N GLY A 113 -12.76 -3.68 11.68
CA GLY A 113 -13.70 -2.76 12.32
C GLY A 113 -13.32 -2.34 13.74
N ASP A 114 -12.13 -2.71 14.20
CA ASP A 114 -11.50 -2.25 15.44
C ASP A 114 -10.93 -0.83 15.32
N LEU A 115 -10.48 -0.45 14.13
CA LEU A 115 -10.04 0.90 13.79
C LEU A 115 -10.92 1.50 12.71
N ALA A 116 -11.36 2.74 12.92
CA ALA A 116 -12.16 3.49 11.96
C ALA A 116 -11.53 4.85 11.64
N ALA A 117 -11.41 5.18 10.36
CA ALA A 117 -10.99 6.51 9.92
C ALA A 117 -12.14 7.52 10.09
N THR A 118 -11.83 8.68 10.66
CA THR A 118 -12.76 9.81 10.82
C THR A 118 -12.13 11.09 10.27
N GLY A 119 -12.92 11.91 9.56
CA GLY A 119 -12.42 13.14 8.92
C GLY A 119 -11.87 12.91 7.51
N HIS A 120 -10.88 13.72 7.11
CA HIS A 120 -10.30 13.75 5.76
C HIS A 120 -8.94 13.04 5.73
N ILE A 121 -8.95 11.72 5.93
CA ILE A 121 -7.78 10.82 5.87
C ILE A 121 -8.06 9.62 4.98
#